data_AF-A0A926H332-F1
#
_entry.id   AF-A0A926H332-F1
#
_cell.length_a   1.000
_cell.length_b   1.000
_cell.length_c   1.000
_cell.angle_alpha   90.00
_cell.angle_beta   90.00
_cell.angle_gamma   90.00
#
_symmetry.space_group_name_H-M   'P 1'
#
loop_
_entity.id
_entity.type
_entity.pdbx_description
1 polymer ?
#
loop_
_entity_poly.entity_id
_entity_poly.type
_entity_poly.pdbx_seq_one_letter_code
_entity_poly.pdbx_strand_id
1 'polypeptide(L)' 'KNLTEVQRRRWITLLLESADEVGLPDDPEFRSALVGYLEWGSRLAVLNSQAVQNPVSEGEPMPRWGWGETGGPYQADK' A
#
# COMPACT_ATOMS: atom_id res chain seq x y z
N LYS A 1 -2.87 -19.81 8.83
CA LYS A 1 -4.12 -19.48 8.09
C LYS A 1 -3.74 -18.46 7.04
N ASN A 2 -4.03 -18.73 5.78
CA ASN A 2 -3.48 -17.97 4.66
C ASN A 2 -4.47 -16.88 4.22
N LEU A 3 -3.97 -15.75 3.74
CA LEU A 3 -4.81 -14.64 3.29
C LEU A 3 -5.47 -14.97 1.95
N THR A 4 -6.73 -14.59 1.82
CA THR A 4 -7.51 -14.71 0.57
C THR A 4 -7.67 -13.37 -0.12
N GLU A 5 -7.98 -13.38 -1.42
CA GLU A 5 -8.29 -12.15 -2.19
C GLU A 5 -9.51 -11.39 -1.67
N VAL A 6 -10.46 -12.07 -1.02
CA VAL A 6 -11.61 -11.42 -0.38
C VAL A 6 -11.16 -10.63 0.85
N GLN A 7 -10.30 -11.23 1.69
CA GLN A 7 -9.72 -10.54 2.85
C GLN A 7 -8.83 -9.38 2.42
N ARG A 8 -7.99 -9.57 1.39
CA ARG A 8 -7.12 -8.53 0.82
C ARG A 8 -7.93 -7.30 0.39
N ARG A 9 -8.97 -7.51 -0.42
CA ARG A 9 -9.85 -6.44 -0.89
C ARG A 9 -10.55 -5.73 0.26
N ARG A 10 -11.13 -6.48 1.21
CA ARG A 10 -11.80 -5.86 2.36
C ARG A 10 -10.83 -5.01 3.19
N TRP A 11 -9.60 -5.48 3.37
CA TRP A 11 -8.57 -4.75 4.10
C TRP A 11 -8.18 -3.44 3.41
N ILE A 12 -7.97 -3.45 2.08
CA ILE A 12 -7.70 -2.22 1.33
C ILE A 12 -8.86 -1.22 1.47
N THR A 13 -10.11 -1.69 1.27
CA THR A 13 -11.29 -0.82 1.40
C THR A 13 -11.34 -0.14 2.75
N LEU A 14 -11.17 -0.90 3.84
CA LEU A 14 -11.18 -0.35 5.19
C LEU A 14 -10.08 0.70 5.41
N LEU A 15 -8.87 0.48 4.87
CA LEU A 15 -7.79 1.46 4.99
C LEU A 15 -8.07 2.76 4.23
N LEU A 16 -8.68 2.66 3.04
CA LEU A 16 -9.06 3.85 2.28
C LEU A 16 -10.20 4.62 2.97
N GLU A 17 -11.20 3.90 3.50
CA GLU A 17 -12.27 4.50 4.32
C GLU A 17 -11.67 5.18 5.56
N SER A 18 -10.76 4.53 6.28
CA SER A 18 -10.08 5.13 7.43
C SER A 18 -9.22 6.34 7.06
N ALA A 19 -8.57 6.33 5.89
CA ALA A 19 -7.81 7.47 5.39
C ALA A 19 -8.71 8.70 5.21
N ASP A 20 -9.94 8.50 4.74
CA ASP A 20 -10.94 9.56 4.63
C ASP A 20 -11.43 10.02 6.01
N GLU A 21 -11.75 9.08 6.90
CA GLU A 21 -12.24 9.38 8.25
C GLU A 21 -11.27 10.21 9.09
N VAL A 22 -9.96 9.96 8.96
CA VAL A 22 -8.93 10.70 9.70
C VAL A 22 -8.44 11.96 8.96
N GLY A 23 -8.98 12.25 7.78
CA GLY A 23 -8.66 13.44 7.01
C GLY A 23 -7.26 13.43 6.39
N LEU A 24 -6.79 12.29 5.89
CA LEU A 24 -5.57 12.27 5.06
C LEU A 24 -5.76 13.12 3.78
N PRO A 25 -4.66 13.69 3.23
CA PRO A 25 -4.73 14.51 2.02
C PRO A 25 -5.53 13.84 0.91
N ASP A 26 -6.39 14.59 0.23
CA ASP A 26 -7.25 14.13 -0.86
C ASP A 26 -6.72 14.52 -2.25
N ASP A 27 -5.52 15.10 -2.32
CA ASP A 27 -4.89 15.46 -3.60
C ASP A 27 -4.65 14.21 -4.47
N PRO A 28 -4.84 14.31 -5.80
CA PRO A 28 -4.77 13.16 -6.70
C PRO A 28 -3.44 12.40 -6.62
N GLU A 29 -2.33 13.11 -6.44
CA GLU A 29 -0.98 12.57 -6.39
C GLU A 29 -0.76 11.73 -5.13
N PHE A 30 -1.18 12.24 -3.96
CA PHE A 30 -1.16 11.46 -2.72
C PHE A 30 -2.07 10.23 -2.83
N ARG A 31 -3.31 10.41 -3.30
CA ARG A 31 -4.30 9.33 -3.36
C ARG A 31 -3.89 8.23 -4.33
N SER A 32 -3.33 8.59 -5.48
CA SER A 32 -2.75 7.64 -6.42
C SER A 32 -1.59 6.86 -5.80
N ALA A 33 -0.65 7.55 -5.14
CA ALA A 33 0.48 6.90 -4.48
C ALA A 33 0.04 5.95 -3.36
N LEU A 34 -0.92 6.35 -2.52
CA LEU A 34 -1.47 5.52 -1.45
C LEU A 34 -2.11 4.25 -2.00
N VAL A 35 -3.00 4.37 -3.00
CA VAL A 35 -3.66 3.20 -3.62
C VAL A 35 -2.63 2.27 -4.27
N GLY A 36 -1.68 2.82 -5.03
CA GLY A 36 -0.62 2.03 -5.67
C GLY A 36 0.21 1.24 -4.65
N TYR A 37 0.55 1.88 -3.54
CA TYR A 37 1.32 1.25 -2.46
C TYR A 37 0.53 0.13 -1.76
N LEU A 38 -0.73 0.40 -1.42
CA LEU A 38 -1.60 -0.60 -0.79
C LEU A 38 -1.84 -1.81 -1.71
N GLU A 39 -2.02 -1.58 -3.02
CA GLU A 39 -2.20 -2.68 -3.99
C GLU A 39 -0.95 -3.56 -4.06
N TRP A 40 0.23 -2.95 -4.23
CA TRP A 40 1.50 -3.68 -4.28
C TRP A 40 1.76 -4.46 -2.98
N GLY A 41 1.69 -3.78 -1.83
CA GLY A 41 2.02 -4.38 -0.53
C GLY A 41 1.05 -5.48 -0.11
N SER A 42 -0.24 -5.30 -0.38
CA SER A 42 -1.25 -6.30 -0.01
C SER A 42 -1.15 -7.59 -0.85
N ARG A 43 -0.73 -7.51 -2.12
CA ARG A 43 -0.43 -8.71 -2.94
C ARG A 43 0.78 -9.46 -2.42
N LEU A 44 1.84 -8.74 -2.04
CA LEU A 44 3.01 -9.34 -1.41
C LEU A 44 2.63 -10.03 -0.10
N ALA A 45 1.75 -9.43 0.71
CA ALA A 45 1.23 -10.04 1.93
C ALA A 45 0.46 -11.34 1.66
N VAL A 46 -0.36 -11.41 0.60
CA VAL A 46 -1.03 -12.65 0.20
C VAL A 46 0.00 -13.73 -0.15
N LEU A 47 0.99 -13.43 -1.00
CA LEU A 47 2.04 -14.38 -1.37
C LEU A 47 2.82 -14.89 -0.14
N ASN A 48 3.24 -13.98 0.74
CA ASN A 48 3.98 -14.32 1.95
C ASN A 48 3.15 -15.17 2.91
N SER A 49 1.84 -14.92 3.00
CA SER A 49 0.95 -15.72 3.86
C SER A 49 0.77 -17.17 3.41
N GLN A 50 1.13 -17.48 2.16
CA GLN A 50 1.08 -18.84 1.58
C GLN A 50 2.43 -19.55 1.69
N ALA A 51 3.51 -18.83 2.02
CA ALA A 51 4.85 -19.40 2.12
C ALA A 51 4.97 -20.31 3.36
N VAL A 52 5.53 -21.50 3.17
CA VAL A 52 5.75 -22.48 4.25
C VAL A 52 7.01 -22.14 5.07
N GLN A 53 7.96 -21.43 4.45
CA GLN A 53 9.20 -20.97 5.06
C GLN A 53 9.26 -19.45 4.91
N ASN A 54 9.83 -18.76 5.90
CA ASN A 54 9.94 -17.30 5.85
C ASN A 54 10.82 -16.91 4.64
N PRO A 55 10.28 -16.19 3.64
CA PRO A 55 11.04 -15.83 2.44
C PRO A 55 12.05 -14.70 2.70
N VAL A 56 11.98 -14.01 3.84
CA VAL A 56 12.83 -12.86 4.17
C VAL A 56 14.05 -13.32 4.95
N SER A 57 15.24 -12.97 4.46
CA SER A 57 16.52 -13.20 5.15
C SER A 57 16.83 -12.06 6.12
N GLU A 58 17.55 -12.33 7.22
CA GLU A 58 17.84 -11.36 8.30
C GLU A 58 18.62 -10.08 7.89
N GLY A 59 19.02 -9.94 6.63
CA GLY A 59 19.75 -8.78 6.11
C GLY A 59 19.10 -8.11 4.91
N GLU A 60 17.86 -8.44 4.56
CA GLU A 60 17.20 -7.85 3.40
C GLU A 60 16.99 -6.33 3.62
N PRO A 61 17.51 -5.45 2.73
CA PRO A 61 17.39 -4.02 2.93
C PRO A 61 15.93 -3.60 2.82
N MET A 62 15.46 -2.78 3.77
CA MET A 62 14.14 -2.20 3.66
C MET A 62 14.04 -1.34 2.39
N PRO A 63 13.05 -1.57 1.52
CA PRO A 63 12.83 -0.75 0.35
C PRO A 63 12.62 0.72 0.73
N ARG A 64 13.16 1.63 -0.09
CA ARG A 64 12.92 3.06 0.05
C ARG A 64 11.67 3.43 -0.73
N TRP A 65 10.73 4.06 -0.06
CA TRP A 65 9.44 4.43 -0.61
C TRP A 65 9.41 5.92 -0.96
N GLY A 66 8.66 6.24 -2.01
CA GLY A 66 8.42 7.60 -2.48
C GLY A 66 7.06 7.70 -3.16
N TRP A 67 6.80 8.82 -3.83
CA TRP A 67 5.50 9.12 -4.44
C TRP A 67 5.19 8.33 -5.73
N GLY A 68 6.03 7.36 -6.14
CA GLY A 68 5.85 6.67 -7.43
C GLY A 68 6.04 7.62 -8.62
N GLU A 69 5.25 7.47 -9.69
CA GLU A 69 5.30 8.35 -10.87
C GLU A 69 4.81 9.78 -10.60
N THR A 70 4.05 10.02 -9.53
CA THR A 70 3.36 11.30 -9.30
C THR A 70 4.22 12.41 -8.74
N GLY A 71 5.52 12.18 -8.49
CA GLY A 71 6.51 13.26 -8.28
C GLY A 71 6.36 14.13 -7.02
N GLY A 72 5.31 13.94 -6.21
CA GLY A 72 5.05 14.69 -4.96
C GLY A 72 3.63 15.25 -4.89
N PRO A 73 3.26 15.96 -3.80
CA PRO A 73 1.94 16.57 -3.67
C PRO A 73 1.63 17.57 -4.79
N TYR A 74 0.37 17.64 -5.21
CA TYR A 74 -0.08 18.64 -6.18
C TYR A 74 0.25 20.07 -5.72
N GLN A 75 0.74 20.90 -6.63
CA GLN A 75 0.93 22.33 -6.39
C GLN A 75 0.15 23.12 -7.44
N ALA A 76 -0.93 23.77 -7.01
CA ALA A 76 -1.87 24.45 -7.91
C ALA A 76 -1.27 25.64 -8.69
N ASP A 77 -0.14 26.19 -8.25
CA ASP A 77 0.46 27.43 -8.78
C ASP A 77 1.69 27.18 -9.70
N LYS A 78 1.83 25.98 -10.26
CA LYS A 78 2.83 25.67 -11.29
C LYS A 78 2.21 25.58 -12.69
#